data_AF-A0A139HRV5-F1
#
_entry.id   AF-A0A139HRV5-F1
#
_cell.length_a   1.000
_cell.length_b   1.000
_cell.length_c   1.000
_cell.angle_alpha   90.00
_cell.angle_beta   90.00
_cell.angle_gamma   90.00
#
_symmetry.space_group_name_H-M   'P 1'
#
loop_
_entity.id
_entity.type
_entity.pdbx_description
1 polymer ?
#
loop_
_entity_poly.entity_id
_entity_poly.type
_entity_poly.pdbx_seq_one_letter_code
_entity_poly.pdbx_strand_id
1 'polypeptide(L)'
;MFLHTRSVFISRQRQFPAGAAACSCRSSSAPDLTLHLLFFLTLLAIYSRAYHRRHGRRSDGLRRASSGWRRDVLQSGQPIRVSGVLLVARLYHSSHSRILEHEARAHTKRLALPTPLPQLQLLSKPNTMAVTRLLPALAPAPPKPAAVHTPRVTFFDLPAELRIEVYKLALDGVVIHILPPNTVEERKIPHALTRASRQVRNEVLPLIHSLCPIRCAVTDFNFDGLLLWMSRVPPHEERNLKKNNHLAIRFNTSNQPQRSMESLRKWLHMRADVHRPQPKWHYTGTLPSNKVCADLRRRCKRMKEYGKQWEMLQILKALQITPLPSPLPGPGTPPPEENPDHPNHQQWLQQQRERDQGSVASD
;
A
#
# COMPACT_ATOMS: atom_id res chain seq x y z
N MET A 1 -22.41 59.14 29.88
CA MET A 1 -23.19 59.51 28.68
C MET A 1 -23.69 58.22 28.02
N PHE A 2 -25.01 58.09 27.86
CA PHE A 2 -25.65 57.00 27.11
C PHE A 2 -25.93 57.47 25.67
N LEU A 3 -25.93 56.55 24.71
CA LEU A 3 -26.85 56.38 23.56
C LEU A 3 -26.28 55.21 22.73
N HIS A 4 -26.75 53.96 22.81
CA HIS A 4 -28.02 53.39 22.32
C HIS A 4 -28.25 53.51 20.80
N THR A 5 -28.08 52.39 20.07
CA THR A 5 -28.95 51.94 18.97
C THR A 5 -28.85 50.41 18.79
N ARG A 6 -29.98 49.77 18.45
CA ARG A 6 -30.17 48.30 18.30
C ARG A 6 -30.54 47.95 16.85
N SER A 7 -30.13 46.76 16.36
CA SER A 7 -30.96 45.84 15.55
C SER A 7 -30.24 44.46 15.46
N VAL A 8 -30.79 43.23 15.58
CA VAL A 8 -32.16 42.64 15.70
C VAL A 8 -32.74 41.98 14.41
N PHE A 9 -32.53 40.65 14.31
CA PHE A 9 -33.31 39.66 13.51
C PHE A 9 -33.15 39.73 11.95
N ILE A 10 -33.43 38.68 11.14
CA ILE A 10 -34.38 37.55 11.24
C ILE A 10 -33.76 36.20 10.85
N SER A 11 -34.17 35.12 11.51
CA SER A 11 -33.94 33.71 11.12
C SER A 11 -35.03 33.20 10.17
N ARG A 12 -34.69 32.36 9.17
CA ARG A 12 -35.70 31.73 8.30
C ARG A 12 -35.43 30.24 8.06
N GLN A 13 -36.13 29.40 8.84
CA GLN A 13 -36.36 28.00 8.48
C GLN A 13 -37.12 27.90 7.15
N ARG A 14 -36.86 26.86 6.37
CA ARG A 14 -37.80 26.35 5.36
C ARG A 14 -37.99 24.85 5.57
N GLN A 15 -39.25 24.44 5.62
CA GLN A 15 -39.68 23.06 5.72
C GLN A 15 -39.79 22.41 4.33
N PHE A 16 -39.96 21.09 4.32
CA PHE A 16 -40.13 20.24 3.14
C PHE A 16 -41.36 20.58 2.29
N PRO A 17 -41.48 19.99 1.10
CA PRO A 17 -42.49 18.93 0.99
C PRO A 17 -41.94 17.59 0.48
N ALA A 18 -42.62 16.52 0.88
CA ALA A 18 -42.37 15.17 0.38
C ALA A 18 -43.08 14.96 -0.97
N GLY A 19 -42.41 14.29 -1.91
CA GLY A 19 -42.98 13.84 -3.17
C GLY A 19 -42.64 12.37 -3.39
N ALA A 20 -43.64 11.50 -3.34
CA ALA A 20 -43.46 10.06 -3.56
C ALA A 20 -43.47 9.74 -5.06
N ALA A 21 -42.50 8.95 -5.52
CA ALA A 21 -42.52 8.31 -6.84
C ALA A 21 -42.04 6.86 -6.67
N ALA A 22 -42.95 5.91 -6.90
CA ALA A 22 -42.65 4.49 -6.78
C ALA A 22 -42.02 3.96 -8.08
N CYS A 23 -40.70 3.80 -8.11
CA CYS A 23 -40.02 3.07 -9.18
C CYS A 23 -40.01 1.57 -8.87
N SER A 24 -40.78 0.80 -9.64
CA SER A 24 -40.79 -0.67 -9.56
C SER A 24 -39.54 -1.25 -10.22
N CYS A 25 -38.50 -1.53 -9.41
CA CYS A 25 -37.27 -2.14 -9.89
C CYS A 25 -37.36 -3.67 -9.82
N ARG A 26 -37.13 -4.32 -10.98
CA ARG A 26 -37.12 -5.79 -11.13
C ARG A 26 -36.18 -6.47 -10.13
N SER A 27 -36.58 -7.66 -9.71
CA SER A 27 -35.79 -8.59 -8.90
C SER A 27 -34.41 -8.88 -9.52
N SER A 28 -33.37 -8.28 -8.96
CA SER A 28 -31.99 -8.72 -9.17
C SER A 28 -31.78 -10.03 -8.43
N SER A 29 -31.23 -11.05 -9.11
CA SER A 29 -30.86 -12.32 -8.48
C SER A 29 -29.82 -12.07 -7.39
N ALA A 30 -30.09 -12.55 -6.17
CA ALA A 30 -29.13 -12.44 -5.08
C ALA A 30 -27.82 -13.15 -5.48
N PRO A 31 -26.65 -12.50 -5.35
CA PRO A 31 -25.38 -13.13 -5.67
C PRO A 31 -25.17 -14.33 -4.75
N ASP A 32 -24.61 -15.41 -5.30
CA ASP A 32 -24.50 -16.71 -4.64
C ASP A 32 -23.48 -16.66 -3.48
N LEU A 33 -23.98 -16.26 -2.30
CA LEU A 33 -23.24 -16.13 -1.04
C LEU A 33 -22.49 -17.43 -0.68
N THR A 34 -22.95 -18.58 -1.18
CA THR A 34 -22.34 -19.89 -1.01
C THR A 34 -20.91 -19.92 -1.54
N LEU A 35 -20.67 -19.37 -2.73
CA LEU A 35 -19.34 -19.32 -3.36
C LEU A 35 -18.37 -18.42 -2.58
N HIS A 36 -18.83 -17.24 -2.16
CA HIS A 36 -18.02 -16.34 -1.31
C HIS A 36 -17.68 -17.00 0.04
N LEU A 37 -18.62 -17.70 0.68
CA LEU A 37 -18.37 -18.39 1.94
C LEU A 37 -17.34 -19.52 1.79
N LEU A 38 -17.46 -20.35 0.75
CA LEU A 38 -16.51 -21.42 0.45
C LEU A 38 -15.10 -20.89 0.14
N PHE A 39 -15.00 -19.75 -0.56
CA PHE A 39 -13.74 -19.05 -0.81
C PHE A 39 -13.09 -18.51 0.48
N PHE A 40 -13.86 -17.85 1.34
CA PHE A 40 -13.36 -17.40 2.65
C PHE A 40 -12.89 -18.56 3.53
N LEU A 41 -13.62 -19.68 3.55
CA LEU A 41 -13.25 -20.87 4.32
C LEU A 41 -11.99 -21.56 3.78
N THR A 42 -11.75 -21.54 2.47
CA THR A 42 -10.50 -22.07 1.88
C THR A 42 -9.30 -21.16 2.16
N LEU A 43 -9.44 -19.84 2.05
CA LEU A 43 -8.38 -18.89 2.46
C LEU A 43 -8.03 -19.03 3.95
N LEU A 44 -9.02 -19.14 4.83
CA LEU A 44 -8.81 -19.34 6.27
C LEU A 44 -8.07 -20.66 6.56
N ALA A 45 -8.38 -21.73 5.82
CA ALA A 45 -7.70 -23.01 5.94
C ALA A 45 -6.24 -22.96 5.44
N ILE A 46 -5.97 -22.27 4.33
CA ILE A 46 -4.62 -22.05 3.81
C ILE A 46 -3.79 -21.23 4.80
N TYR A 47 -4.33 -20.12 5.31
CA TYR A 47 -3.67 -19.29 6.32
C TYR A 47 -3.35 -20.08 7.59
N SER A 48 -4.33 -20.82 8.13
CA SER A 48 -4.16 -21.67 9.31
C SER A 48 -3.07 -22.73 9.10
N ARG A 49 -2.98 -23.33 7.92
CA ARG A 49 -1.97 -24.35 7.57
C ARG A 49 -0.57 -23.74 7.41
N ALA A 50 -0.47 -22.52 6.87
CA ALA A 50 0.78 -21.78 6.79
C ALA A 50 1.29 -21.33 8.17
N TYR A 51 0.39 -20.81 9.02
CA TYR A 51 0.69 -20.44 10.41
C TYR A 51 1.18 -21.66 11.22
N HIS A 52 0.47 -22.79 11.12
CA HIS A 52 0.81 -24.02 11.85
C HIS A 52 2.12 -24.67 11.38
N ARG A 53 2.52 -24.50 10.11
CA ARG A 53 3.87 -24.87 9.62
C ARG A 53 4.97 -23.99 10.22
N ARG A 54 4.67 -22.74 10.55
CA ARG A 54 5.63 -21.75 11.04
C ARG A 54 5.82 -21.78 12.56
N HIS A 55 4.78 -22.15 13.31
CA HIS A 55 4.73 -22.14 14.78
C HIS A 55 4.45 -23.54 15.35
N GLY A 56 5.30 -24.51 15.02
CA GLY A 56 5.10 -25.93 15.32
C GLY A 56 4.83 -26.26 16.81
N ARG A 57 3.93 -27.23 17.04
CA ARG A 57 3.57 -27.85 18.34
C ARG A 57 3.20 -26.89 19.49
N ARG A 58 2.27 -25.94 19.27
CA ARG A 58 1.64 -25.18 20.39
C ARG A 58 0.16 -24.82 20.20
N SER A 59 -0.60 -25.59 19.42
CA SER A 59 -1.93 -25.18 18.92
C SER A 59 -3.00 -26.29 18.86
N ASP A 60 -2.98 -27.26 19.79
CA ASP A 60 -4.01 -28.31 19.86
C ASP A 60 -5.43 -27.79 20.16
N GLY A 61 -5.56 -26.62 20.79
CA GLY A 61 -6.85 -25.97 21.05
C GLY A 61 -7.61 -25.57 19.77
N LEU A 62 -6.90 -25.03 18.77
CA LEU A 62 -7.51 -24.59 17.51
C LEU A 62 -8.02 -25.77 16.67
N ARG A 63 -7.42 -26.95 16.87
CA ARG A 63 -7.80 -28.20 16.20
C ARG A 63 -9.16 -28.74 16.67
N ARG A 64 -9.50 -28.57 17.96
CA ARG A 64 -10.81 -28.98 18.50
C ARG A 64 -11.92 -28.02 18.06
N ALA A 65 -11.68 -26.71 18.13
CA ALA A 65 -12.65 -25.70 17.70
C ALA A 65 -13.03 -25.83 16.21
N SER A 66 -12.05 -26.07 15.33
CA SER A 66 -12.29 -26.20 13.88
C SER A 66 -12.87 -27.55 13.44
N SER A 67 -12.74 -28.61 14.25
CA SER A 67 -13.29 -29.94 13.94
C SER A 67 -14.71 -30.18 14.47
N GLY A 68 -15.13 -29.47 15.52
CA GLY A 68 -16.54 -29.42 15.94
C GLY A 68 -17.41 -28.72 14.89
N TRP A 69 -17.06 -27.47 14.55
CA TRP A 69 -17.84 -26.63 13.63
C TRP A 69 -18.09 -27.25 12.24
N ARG A 70 -17.13 -28.03 11.70
CA ARG A 70 -17.33 -28.74 10.42
C ARG A 70 -18.40 -29.83 10.49
N ARG A 71 -18.68 -30.39 11.67
CA ARG A 71 -19.69 -31.44 11.85
C ARG A 71 -21.09 -30.82 11.95
N ASP A 72 -21.23 -29.77 12.76
CA ASP A 72 -22.51 -29.09 13.01
C ASP A 72 -23.06 -28.36 11.77
N VAL A 73 -22.19 -27.76 10.96
CA VAL A 73 -22.59 -27.05 9.72
C VAL A 73 -22.98 -28.00 8.59
N LEU A 74 -22.40 -29.21 8.53
CA LEU A 74 -22.74 -30.20 7.50
C LEU A 74 -23.97 -31.05 7.83
N GLN A 75 -24.37 -31.15 9.11
CA GLN A 75 -25.55 -31.94 9.52
C GLN A 75 -26.85 -31.13 9.69
N SER A 76 -26.78 -29.81 9.89
CA SER A 76 -27.96 -29.03 10.29
C SER A 76 -28.87 -28.55 9.15
N GLY A 77 -28.38 -28.45 7.90
CA GLY A 77 -29.18 -28.05 6.73
C GLY A 77 -29.82 -26.65 6.78
N GLN A 78 -29.53 -25.85 7.81
CA GLN A 78 -30.12 -24.54 8.06
C GLN A 78 -29.29 -23.42 7.39
N PRO A 79 -29.93 -22.36 6.85
CA PRO A 79 -29.22 -21.23 6.30
C PRO A 79 -28.42 -20.50 7.40
N ILE A 80 -27.12 -20.32 7.16
CA ILE A 80 -26.19 -19.69 8.11
C ILE A 80 -26.58 -18.22 8.31
N ARG A 81 -27.26 -17.92 9.42
CA ARG A 81 -27.66 -16.56 9.77
C ARG A 81 -26.42 -15.66 9.90
N VAL A 82 -26.52 -14.43 9.41
CA VAL A 82 -25.46 -13.39 9.34
C VAL A 82 -24.68 -13.21 10.65
N SER A 83 -25.33 -13.45 11.80
CA SER A 83 -24.73 -13.47 13.14
C SER A 83 -23.48 -14.38 13.24
N GLY A 84 -23.45 -15.52 12.54
CA GLY A 84 -22.31 -16.43 12.52
C GLY A 84 -21.05 -15.84 11.87
N VAL A 85 -21.20 -15.08 10.78
CA VAL A 85 -20.09 -14.43 10.08
C VAL A 85 -19.50 -13.31 10.96
N LEU A 86 -20.36 -12.54 11.61
CA LEU A 86 -19.98 -11.52 12.60
C LEU A 86 -19.26 -12.12 13.82
N LEU A 87 -19.68 -13.30 14.28
CA LEU A 87 -18.99 -14.01 15.36
C LEU A 87 -17.58 -14.46 14.93
N VAL A 88 -17.43 -15.02 13.73
CA VAL A 88 -16.12 -15.42 13.17
C VAL A 88 -15.20 -14.20 13.01
N ALA A 89 -15.71 -13.07 12.51
CA ALA A 89 -14.95 -11.83 12.39
C ALA A 89 -14.48 -11.29 13.76
N ARG A 90 -15.36 -11.29 14.78
CA ARG A 90 -15.01 -10.89 16.16
C ARG A 90 -13.98 -11.83 16.80
N LEU A 91 -14.12 -13.14 16.60
CA LEU A 91 -13.16 -14.14 17.10
C LEU A 91 -11.80 -14.03 16.40
N TYR A 92 -11.77 -13.75 15.09
CA TYR A 92 -10.55 -13.48 14.35
C TYR A 92 -9.85 -12.22 14.86
N HIS A 93 -10.58 -11.12 15.02
CA HIS A 93 -10.02 -9.86 15.51
C HIS A 93 -9.47 -9.98 16.94
N SER A 94 -10.21 -10.63 17.85
CA SER A 94 -9.78 -10.91 19.23
C SER A 94 -8.55 -11.82 19.29
N SER A 95 -8.47 -12.81 18.41
CA SER A 95 -7.30 -13.69 18.31
C SER A 95 -6.06 -12.95 17.80
N HIS A 96 -6.23 -12.07 16.81
CA HIS A 96 -5.14 -11.28 16.25
C HIS A 96 -4.56 -10.29 17.26
N SER A 97 -5.40 -9.61 18.06
CA SER A 97 -4.94 -8.69 19.11
C SER A 97 -4.14 -9.42 20.20
N ARG A 98 -4.59 -10.62 20.63
CA ARG A 98 -3.86 -11.43 21.62
C ARG A 98 -2.50 -11.93 21.11
N ILE A 99 -2.37 -12.19 19.80
CA ILE A 99 -1.09 -12.56 19.18
C ILE A 99 -0.11 -11.37 19.22
N LEU A 100 -0.58 -10.17 18.86
CA LEU A 100 0.25 -8.95 18.90
C LEU A 100 0.73 -8.61 20.32
N GLU A 101 -0.13 -8.73 21.34
CA GLU A 101 0.28 -8.57 22.75
C GLU A 101 1.35 -9.59 23.17
N HIS A 102 1.24 -10.84 22.70
CA HIS A 102 2.17 -11.89 23.05
C HIS A 102 3.53 -11.76 22.34
N GLU A 103 3.55 -11.19 21.12
CA GLU A 103 4.79 -10.81 20.43
C GLU A 103 5.46 -9.58 21.09
N ALA A 104 4.67 -8.56 21.49
CA ALA A 104 5.18 -7.40 22.20
C ALA A 104 5.86 -7.80 23.52
N ARG A 105 5.20 -8.64 24.35
CA ARG A 105 5.76 -9.16 25.61
C ARG A 105 7.00 -10.05 25.40
N ALA A 106 7.11 -10.76 24.28
CA ALA A 106 8.29 -11.54 23.93
C ALA A 106 9.48 -10.64 23.53
N HIS A 107 9.22 -9.49 22.89
CA HIS A 107 10.24 -8.50 22.57
C HIS A 107 10.77 -7.77 23.81
N THR A 108 9.91 -7.42 24.79
CA THR A 108 10.37 -6.78 26.04
C THR A 108 11.37 -7.65 26.80
N LYS A 109 11.21 -8.99 26.77
CA LYS A 109 12.16 -9.93 27.40
C LYS A 109 13.50 -10.08 26.68
N ARG A 110 13.63 -9.59 25.44
CA ARG A 110 14.89 -9.63 24.67
C ARG A 110 15.78 -8.40 24.83
N LEU A 111 15.31 -7.38 25.56
CA LEU A 111 16.06 -6.16 25.86
C LEU A 111 16.66 -6.14 27.29
N ALA A 112 16.57 -7.26 28.01
CA ALA A 112 17.34 -7.44 29.25
C ALA A 112 18.85 -7.50 28.91
N LEU A 113 19.63 -6.68 29.63
CA LEU A 113 21.05 -6.43 29.41
C LEU A 113 21.88 -7.73 29.30
N PRO A 114 22.83 -7.85 28.36
CA PRO A 114 23.75 -8.98 28.34
C PRO A 114 24.76 -8.89 29.49
N THR A 115 24.67 -9.82 30.43
CA THR A 115 25.71 -10.05 31.44
C THR A 115 27.04 -10.37 30.74
N PRO A 116 28.19 -9.78 31.14
CA PRO A 116 29.48 -10.07 30.52
C PRO A 116 29.85 -11.55 30.71
N LEU A 117 30.23 -12.21 29.61
CA LEU A 117 30.67 -13.60 29.62
C LEU A 117 32.11 -13.69 30.17
N PRO A 118 32.40 -14.64 31.09
CA PRO A 118 33.78 -14.91 31.50
C PRO A 118 34.57 -15.56 30.37
N GLN A 119 35.84 -15.20 30.25
CA GLN A 119 36.79 -15.85 29.33
C GLN A 119 36.98 -17.32 29.72
N LEU A 120 36.43 -18.24 28.93
CA LEU A 120 36.70 -19.66 29.09
C LEU A 120 37.98 -20.04 28.32
N GLN A 121 38.94 -20.53 29.09
CA GLN A 121 40.25 -20.96 28.61
C GLN A 121 40.14 -22.17 27.66
N LEU A 122 41.07 -22.24 26.71
CA LEU A 122 41.30 -23.40 25.85
C LEU A 122 41.76 -24.61 26.68
N LEU A 123 40.81 -25.39 27.20
CA LEU A 123 41.09 -26.66 27.86
C LEU A 123 41.04 -27.80 26.83
N SER A 124 42.20 -28.31 26.47
CA SER A 124 42.35 -29.54 25.71
C SER A 124 41.66 -30.71 26.42
N LYS A 125 40.77 -31.42 25.72
CA LYS A 125 40.15 -32.66 26.21
C LYS A 125 40.66 -33.87 25.42
N PRO A 126 40.99 -34.99 26.11
CA PRO A 126 41.67 -36.13 25.51
C PRO A 126 40.72 -37.03 24.70
N ASN A 127 41.35 -37.92 23.93
CA ASN A 127 40.72 -38.95 23.10
C ASN A 127 39.56 -39.68 23.82
N THR A 128 38.37 -39.58 23.23
CA THR A 128 37.24 -40.45 23.59
C THR A 128 37.40 -41.77 22.86
N MET A 129 37.70 -42.84 23.59
CA MET A 129 37.80 -44.21 23.08
C MET A 129 36.52 -44.60 22.31
N ALA A 130 36.70 -45.18 21.12
CA ALA A 130 35.60 -45.64 20.29
C ALA A 130 34.92 -46.88 20.91
N VAL A 131 33.82 -46.67 21.63
CA VAL A 131 32.95 -47.77 22.08
C VAL A 131 32.04 -48.17 20.93
N THR A 132 32.50 -49.12 20.11
CA THR A 132 31.75 -49.73 19.02
C THR A 132 30.59 -50.56 19.58
N ARG A 133 29.49 -49.91 19.96
CA ARG A 133 28.22 -50.60 20.25
C ARG A 133 27.67 -51.16 18.95
N LEU A 134 27.81 -52.47 18.78
CA LEU A 134 27.17 -53.25 17.73
C LEU A 134 25.65 -53.11 17.87
N LEU A 135 25.07 -52.18 17.12
CA LEU A 135 23.62 -52.03 17.03
C LEU A 135 23.05 -53.27 16.30
N PRO A 136 22.02 -53.94 16.84
CA PRO A 136 21.37 -55.05 16.16
C PRO A 136 20.91 -54.65 14.76
N ALA A 137 21.15 -55.52 13.78
CA ALA A 137 20.76 -55.29 12.40
C ALA A 137 19.25 -55.08 12.31
N LEU A 138 18.83 -53.84 12.04
CA LEU A 138 17.42 -53.50 11.84
C LEU A 138 16.91 -54.25 10.62
N ALA A 139 15.84 -55.03 10.80
CA ALA A 139 15.19 -55.74 9.71
C ALA A 139 14.84 -54.77 8.55
N PRO A 140 14.96 -55.19 7.28
CA PRO A 140 14.73 -54.32 6.14
C PRO A 140 13.33 -53.72 6.21
N ALA A 141 13.25 -52.39 6.11
CA ALA A 141 11.99 -51.68 6.25
C ALA A 141 10.98 -52.17 5.20
N PRO A 142 9.70 -52.39 5.56
CA PRO A 142 8.69 -52.88 4.63
C PRO A 142 8.63 -52.02 3.36
N PRO A 143 8.45 -52.64 2.17
CA PRO A 143 8.40 -51.91 0.91
C PRO A 143 7.30 -50.84 1.00
N LYS A 144 7.68 -49.59 0.75
CA LYS A 144 6.78 -48.45 0.83
C LYS A 144 5.59 -48.69 -0.12
N PRO A 145 4.33 -48.67 0.35
CA PRO A 145 3.19 -48.90 -0.53
C PRO A 145 3.21 -47.89 -1.67
N ALA A 146 2.97 -48.37 -2.89
CA ALA A 146 3.00 -47.53 -4.09
C ALA A 146 2.11 -46.30 -3.88
N ALA A 147 2.70 -45.11 -4.04
CA ALA A 147 1.99 -43.88 -3.76
C ALA A 147 0.83 -43.73 -4.75
N VAL A 148 -0.42 -43.78 -4.25
CA VAL A 148 -1.59 -43.53 -5.08
C VAL A 148 -1.52 -42.07 -5.54
N HIS A 149 -1.16 -41.87 -6.81
CA HIS A 149 -1.02 -40.57 -7.44
C HIS A 149 -2.41 -39.98 -7.74
N THR A 150 -3.08 -39.46 -6.70
CA THR A 150 -4.24 -38.60 -6.91
C THR A 150 -3.81 -37.35 -7.71
N PRO A 151 -4.48 -37.01 -8.83
CA PRO A 151 -4.13 -35.83 -9.61
C PRO A 151 -4.28 -34.59 -8.73
N ARG A 152 -3.17 -33.88 -8.51
CA ARG A 152 -3.12 -32.71 -7.64
C ARG A 152 -3.39 -31.45 -8.46
N VAL A 153 -4.65 -31.05 -8.51
CA VAL A 153 -5.03 -29.74 -9.05
C VAL A 153 -4.34 -28.64 -8.22
N THR A 154 -3.61 -27.76 -8.89
CA THR A 154 -2.93 -26.60 -8.29
C THR A 154 -3.63 -25.29 -8.66
N PHE A 155 -3.32 -24.21 -7.93
CA PHE A 155 -3.84 -22.87 -8.26
C PHE A 155 -3.37 -22.36 -9.64
N PHE A 156 -2.25 -22.86 -10.16
CA PHE A 156 -1.74 -22.47 -11.47
C PHE A 156 -2.42 -23.19 -12.64
N ASP A 157 -3.20 -24.23 -12.35
CA ASP A 157 -3.98 -24.99 -13.34
C ASP A 157 -5.26 -24.23 -13.74
N LEU A 158 -5.64 -23.20 -12.98
CA LEU A 158 -6.69 -22.25 -13.35
C LEU A 158 -6.21 -21.36 -14.52
N PRO A 159 -7.08 -21.05 -15.52
CA PRO A 159 -6.83 -20.02 -16.53
C PRO A 159 -6.37 -18.68 -15.92
N ALA A 160 -5.55 -17.93 -16.67
CA ALA A 160 -4.91 -16.71 -16.18
C ALA A 160 -5.94 -15.63 -15.79
N GLU A 161 -7.05 -15.58 -16.51
CA GLU A 161 -8.21 -14.70 -16.31
C GLU A 161 -8.81 -14.94 -14.93
N LEU A 162 -9.05 -16.20 -14.56
CA LEU A 162 -9.58 -16.57 -13.25
C LEU A 162 -8.58 -16.28 -12.12
N ARG A 163 -7.27 -16.48 -12.35
CA ARG A 163 -6.23 -16.06 -11.38
C ARG A 163 -6.25 -14.55 -11.16
N ILE A 164 -6.40 -13.76 -12.23
CA ILE A 164 -6.50 -12.28 -12.16
C ILE A 164 -7.73 -11.84 -11.35
N GLU A 165 -8.91 -12.44 -11.54
CA GLU A 165 -10.09 -12.11 -10.72
C GLU A 165 -9.88 -12.48 -9.24
N VAL A 166 -9.26 -13.63 -8.94
CA VAL A 166 -8.88 -13.99 -7.57
C VAL A 166 -7.90 -12.97 -6.96
N TYR A 167 -6.93 -12.47 -7.74
CA TYR A 167 -6.01 -11.44 -7.27
C TYR A 167 -6.69 -10.09 -7.05
N LYS A 168 -7.62 -9.67 -7.91
CA LYS A 168 -8.40 -8.43 -7.73
C LYS A 168 -9.18 -8.49 -6.42
N LEU A 169 -9.90 -9.58 -6.15
CA LEU A 169 -10.62 -9.80 -4.89
C LEU A 169 -9.67 -9.83 -3.67
N ALA A 170 -8.47 -10.38 -3.82
CA ALA A 170 -7.46 -10.41 -2.76
C ALA A 170 -6.69 -9.07 -2.58
N LEU A 171 -6.87 -8.11 -3.48
CA LEU A 171 -6.35 -6.75 -3.41
C LEU A 171 -7.41 -5.71 -3.05
N ASP A 172 -8.68 -6.11 -2.96
CA ASP A 172 -9.76 -5.21 -2.58
C ASP A 172 -9.54 -4.67 -1.15
N GLY A 173 -9.77 -3.36 -0.97
CA GLY A 173 -9.44 -2.63 0.25
C GLY A 173 -7.96 -2.52 0.62
N VAL A 174 -7.01 -3.07 -0.15
CA VAL A 174 -5.57 -3.02 0.18
C VAL A 174 -4.98 -1.65 -0.15
N VAL A 175 -4.45 -0.98 0.87
CA VAL A 175 -3.77 0.32 0.74
C VAL A 175 -2.26 0.15 0.91
N ILE A 176 -1.48 0.64 -0.05
CA ILE A 176 -0.02 0.62 -0.01
C ILE A 176 0.49 1.91 0.65
N HIS A 177 1.26 1.77 1.72
CA HIS A 177 1.88 2.89 2.43
C HIS A 177 3.36 2.99 2.09
N ILE A 178 3.79 4.14 1.58
CA ILE A 178 5.20 4.47 1.35
C ILE A 178 5.75 5.12 2.61
N LEU A 179 6.68 4.44 3.27
CA LEU A 179 7.32 4.87 4.51
C LEU A 179 8.64 5.61 4.26
N PRO A 180 9.03 6.57 5.11
CA PRO A 180 10.36 7.19 5.08
C PRO A 180 11.50 6.15 5.17
N PRO A 181 12.69 6.42 4.62
CA PRO A 181 13.78 5.45 4.61
C PRO A 181 14.25 5.06 6.02
N ASN A 182 14.17 6.00 6.96
CA ASN A 182 14.76 5.95 8.31
C ASN A 182 13.90 5.25 9.38
N THR A 183 12.74 4.68 9.02
CA THR A 183 11.97 3.84 9.95
C THR A 183 12.65 2.46 10.06
N VAL A 184 13.61 2.34 11.00
CA VAL A 184 14.51 1.18 11.11
C VAL A 184 13.79 -0.11 11.51
N GLU A 185 12.67 -0.01 12.24
CA GLU A 185 12.07 -1.15 12.96
C GLU A 185 10.84 -1.75 12.26
N GLU A 186 10.07 -0.95 11.52
CA GLU A 186 8.93 -1.46 10.75
C GLU A 186 9.42 -2.16 9.48
N ARG A 187 9.49 -3.49 9.58
CA ARG A 187 9.88 -4.39 8.49
C ARG A 187 9.07 -4.05 7.23
N LYS A 188 9.79 -3.63 6.18
CA LYS A 188 9.29 -3.33 4.84
C LYS A 188 8.80 -4.61 4.13
N ILE A 189 7.78 -5.26 4.70
CA ILE A 189 7.24 -6.54 4.23
C ILE A 189 6.35 -6.25 3.01
N PRO A 190 6.73 -6.69 1.80
CA PRO A 190 5.90 -6.49 0.63
C PRO A 190 4.65 -7.39 0.73
N HIS A 191 3.57 -7.00 0.04
CA HIS A 191 2.27 -7.66 0.13
C HIS A 191 2.37 -9.18 -0.03
N ALA A 192 1.60 -9.95 0.75
CA ALA A 192 1.78 -11.40 0.89
C ALA A 192 1.80 -12.15 -0.46
N LEU A 193 0.95 -11.73 -1.41
CA LEU A 193 0.90 -12.27 -2.78
C LEU A 193 2.24 -12.14 -3.52
N THR A 194 2.92 -10.99 -3.42
CA THR A 194 4.22 -10.74 -4.07
C THR A 194 5.36 -11.60 -3.50
N ARG A 195 5.11 -12.31 -2.39
CA ARG A 195 6.03 -13.23 -1.72
C ARG A 195 5.68 -14.71 -1.94
N ALA A 196 4.52 -15.02 -2.53
CA ALA A 196 4.02 -16.38 -2.63
C ALA A 196 4.74 -17.21 -3.70
N SER A 197 4.97 -16.63 -4.88
CA SER A 197 5.69 -17.24 -6.01
C SER A 197 6.17 -16.15 -6.97
N ARG A 198 7.19 -16.44 -7.79
CA ARG A 198 7.63 -15.56 -8.87
C ARG A 198 6.52 -15.30 -9.90
N GLN A 199 5.74 -16.33 -10.23
CA GLN A 199 4.61 -16.19 -11.15
C GLN A 199 3.52 -15.28 -10.57
N VAL A 200 3.07 -15.56 -9.35
CA VAL A 200 2.09 -14.70 -8.63
C VAL A 200 2.59 -13.27 -8.54
N ARG A 201 3.88 -13.05 -8.25
CA ARG A 201 4.47 -11.70 -8.21
C ARG A 201 4.36 -11.00 -9.57
N ASN A 202 4.71 -11.66 -10.67
CA ASN A 202 4.65 -11.07 -12.01
C ASN A 202 3.21 -10.74 -12.44
N GLU A 203 2.23 -11.55 -12.04
CA GLU A 203 0.80 -11.33 -12.34
C GLU A 203 0.18 -10.24 -11.44
N VAL A 204 0.54 -10.22 -10.15
CA VAL A 204 -0.09 -9.34 -9.13
C VAL A 204 0.51 -7.94 -9.08
N LEU A 205 1.81 -7.78 -9.32
CA LEU A 205 2.50 -6.50 -9.11
C LEU A 205 1.99 -5.38 -10.05
N PRO A 206 1.70 -5.64 -11.35
CA PRO A 206 0.98 -4.70 -12.21
C PRO A 206 -0.43 -4.34 -11.69
N LEU A 207 -1.15 -5.28 -11.06
CA LEU A 207 -2.48 -5.04 -10.48
C LEU A 207 -2.37 -4.14 -9.23
N ILE A 208 -1.36 -4.36 -8.36
CA ILE A 208 -1.09 -3.48 -7.22
C ILE A 208 -0.83 -2.05 -7.70
N HIS A 209 0.03 -1.88 -8.71
CA HIS A 209 0.36 -0.55 -9.23
C HIS A 209 -0.81 0.17 -9.88
N SER A 210 -1.75 -0.55 -10.51
CA SER A 210 -2.89 0.05 -11.23
C SER A 210 -4.17 0.21 -10.40
N LEU A 211 -4.43 -0.66 -9.42
CA LEU A 211 -5.70 -0.71 -8.67
C LEU A 211 -5.60 -0.24 -7.23
N CYS A 212 -4.52 -0.58 -6.51
CA CYS A 212 -4.43 -0.31 -5.07
C CYS A 212 -4.19 1.19 -4.80
N PRO A 213 -4.89 1.82 -3.84
CA PRO A 213 -4.53 3.16 -3.38
C PRO A 213 -3.11 3.19 -2.80
N ILE A 214 -2.29 4.14 -3.26
CA ILE A 214 -0.90 4.30 -2.81
C ILE A 214 -0.76 5.63 -2.10
N ARG A 215 -0.39 5.59 -0.82
CA ARG A 215 -0.31 6.74 0.07
C ARG A 215 1.12 6.96 0.54
N CYS A 216 1.71 8.11 0.22
CA CYS A 216 3.00 8.53 0.74
C CYS A 216 2.82 9.60 1.82
N ALA A 217 3.45 9.41 2.99
CA ALA A 217 3.57 10.46 4.00
C ALA A 217 4.92 11.17 3.82
N VAL A 218 4.87 12.44 3.41
CA VAL A 218 6.06 13.31 3.24
C VAL A 218 6.14 14.24 4.43
N THR A 219 7.12 14.01 5.30
CA THR A 219 7.40 14.89 6.44
C THR A 219 8.46 15.93 6.05
N ASP A 220 8.21 17.20 6.36
CA ASP A 220 9.14 18.33 6.16
C ASP A 220 9.68 18.49 4.74
N PHE A 221 8.87 18.10 3.76
CA PHE A 221 9.21 18.06 2.32
C PHE A 221 10.35 17.08 1.98
N ASN A 222 10.54 16.04 2.80
CA ASN A 222 11.44 14.95 2.46
C ASN A 222 10.77 13.89 1.56
N PHE A 223 11.17 13.85 0.30
CA PHE A 223 10.71 12.88 -0.70
C PHE A 223 11.56 11.60 -0.80
N ASP A 224 12.60 11.41 0.01
CA ASP A 224 13.55 10.28 -0.10
C ASP A 224 12.84 8.91 -0.12
N GLY A 225 11.82 8.72 0.71
CA GLY A 225 11.03 7.48 0.76
C GLY A 225 10.25 7.22 -0.52
N LEU A 226 9.71 8.29 -1.13
CA LEU A 226 8.97 8.22 -2.40
C LEU A 226 9.91 8.01 -3.59
N LEU A 227 11.04 8.70 -3.62
CA LEU A 227 12.07 8.54 -4.65
C LEU A 227 12.66 7.12 -4.62
N LEU A 228 12.96 6.58 -3.43
CA LEU A 228 13.44 5.21 -3.24
C LEU A 228 12.37 4.16 -3.59
N TRP A 229 11.09 4.48 -3.44
CA TRP A 229 10.00 3.62 -3.89
C TRP A 229 9.86 3.63 -5.41
N MET A 230 9.82 4.83 -6.02
CA MET A 230 9.79 5.01 -7.47
C MET A 230 10.99 4.35 -8.17
N SER A 231 12.20 4.44 -7.59
CA SER A 231 13.40 3.82 -8.16
C SER A 231 13.41 2.28 -8.12
N ARG A 232 12.41 1.66 -7.47
CA ARG A 232 12.21 0.20 -7.45
C ARG A 232 11.13 -0.27 -8.42
N VAL A 233 10.35 0.65 -8.97
CA VAL A 233 9.38 0.37 -10.02
C VAL A 233 10.13 0.36 -11.35
N PRO A 234 10.14 -0.74 -12.12
CA PRO A 234 10.75 -0.77 -13.44
C PRO A 234 10.07 0.26 -14.37
N PRO A 235 10.81 0.95 -15.27
CA PRO A 235 10.22 1.96 -16.16
C PRO A 235 9.03 1.46 -16.99
N HIS A 236 9.05 0.19 -17.42
CA HIS A 236 7.95 -0.43 -18.17
C HIS A 236 6.70 -0.73 -17.33
N GLU A 237 6.75 -0.58 -16.00
CA GLU A 237 5.61 -0.69 -15.09
C GLU A 237 5.06 0.66 -14.64
N GLU A 238 5.79 1.77 -14.82
CA GLU A 238 5.32 3.12 -14.45
C GLU A 238 4.04 3.51 -15.21
N ARG A 239 3.86 2.99 -16.44
CA ARG A 239 2.60 3.09 -17.19
C ARG A 239 1.39 2.50 -16.47
N ASN A 240 1.58 1.57 -15.53
CA ASN A 240 0.50 1.03 -14.68
C ASN A 240 0.16 2.02 -13.55
N LEU A 241 1.14 2.73 -13.00
CA LEU A 241 0.90 3.83 -12.06
C LEU A 241 0.13 4.98 -12.72
N LYS A 242 0.39 5.28 -14.00
CA LYS A 242 -0.38 6.29 -14.77
C LYS A 242 -1.87 5.95 -14.89
N LYS A 243 -2.26 4.67 -14.82
CA LYS A 243 -3.67 4.22 -14.81
C LYS A 243 -4.35 4.37 -13.44
N ASN A 244 -3.57 4.54 -12.37
CA ASN A 244 -4.07 4.58 -11.01
C ASN A 244 -4.45 6.02 -10.62
N ASN A 245 -5.74 6.24 -10.33
CA ASN A 245 -6.25 7.54 -9.87
C ASN A 245 -6.19 7.71 -8.34
N HIS A 246 -5.77 6.69 -7.60
CA HIS A 246 -5.74 6.66 -6.13
C HIS A 246 -4.33 6.83 -5.54
N LEU A 247 -3.48 7.55 -6.27
CA LEU A 247 -2.14 7.94 -5.83
C LEU A 247 -2.22 9.24 -5.03
N ALA A 248 -1.75 9.24 -3.79
CA ALA A 248 -1.82 10.38 -2.89
C ALA A 248 -0.50 10.64 -2.13
N ILE A 249 -0.09 11.90 -2.11
CA ILE A 249 1.02 12.41 -1.29
C ILE A 249 0.41 13.30 -0.20
N ARG A 250 0.62 12.92 1.06
CA ARG A 250 0.20 13.68 2.23
C ARG A 250 1.40 14.38 2.86
N PHE A 251 1.37 15.70 2.90
CA PHE A 251 2.33 16.52 3.60
C PHE A 251 2.01 16.60 5.09
N ASN A 252 3.02 16.30 5.90
CA ASN A 252 3.04 16.58 7.33
C ASN A 252 4.20 17.56 7.58
N THR A 253 3.96 18.69 8.22
CA THR A 253 5.05 19.62 8.58
C THR A 253 5.24 19.64 10.09
N SER A 254 6.44 19.32 10.52
CA SER A 254 6.91 19.57 11.87
C SER A 254 7.37 21.03 12.00
N ASN A 255 7.58 21.48 13.24
CA ASN A 255 8.18 22.80 13.51
C ASN A 255 9.73 22.76 13.48
N GLN A 256 10.34 21.65 13.05
CA GLN A 256 11.80 21.54 12.96
C GLN A 256 12.35 22.31 11.75
N PRO A 257 13.60 22.82 11.82
CA PRO A 257 14.26 23.39 10.66
C PRO A 257 14.49 22.32 9.58
N GLN A 258 14.10 22.64 8.35
CA GLN A 258 14.28 21.73 7.21
C GLN A 258 15.77 21.46 6.96
N ARG A 259 16.21 20.21 7.20
CA ARG A 259 17.63 19.83 7.07
C ARG A 259 18.13 19.80 5.63
N SER A 260 17.27 19.47 4.66
CA SER A 260 17.60 19.49 3.23
C SER A 260 16.35 19.58 2.37
N MET A 261 16.44 20.37 1.28
CA MET A 261 15.41 20.47 0.23
C MET A 261 15.79 19.66 -1.02
N GLU A 262 16.84 18.84 -0.95
CA GLU A 262 17.41 18.14 -2.10
C GLU A 262 16.47 17.06 -2.66
N SER A 263 15.77 16.33 -1.80
CA SER A 263 14.79 15.34 -2.24
C SER A 263 13.57 15.98 -2.91
N LEU A 264 13.12 17.17 -2.46
CA LEU A 264 12.12 17.95 -3.20
C LEU A 264 12.65 18.40 -4.58
N ARG A 265 13.91 18.84 -4.71
CA ARG A 265 14.47 19.19 -6.04
C ARG A 265 14.47 17.98 -6.98
N LYS A 266 14.89 16.81 -6.50
CA LYS A 266 14.88 15.56 -7.26
C LYS A 266 13.47 15.15 -7.66
N TRP A 267 12.49 15.27 -6.76
CA TRP A 267 11.08 15.05 -7.06
C TRP A 267 10.57 15.98 -8.16
N LEU A 268 10.78 17.30 -8.03
CA LEU A 268 10.35 18.28 -9.04
C LEU A 268 11.03 18.07 -10.39
N HIS A 269 12.31 17.69 -10.41
CA HIS A 269 13.01 17.37 -11.66
C HIS A 269 12.43 16.12 -12.33
N MET A 270 12.18 15.05 -11.56
CA MET A 270 11.54 13.82 -12.05
C MET A 270 10.12 14.06 -12.58
N ARG A 271 9.39 15.01 -11.99
CA ARG A 271 8.03 15.41 -12.38
C ARG A 271 7.99 16.35 -13.60
N ALA A 272 9.06 17.11 -13.82
CA ALA A 272 9.22 17.98 -14.99
C ALA A 272 9.73 17.23 -16.25
N ASP A 273 10.11 15.95 -16.12
CA ASP A 273 10.54 15.10 -17.23
C ASP A 273 9.36 14.75 -18.14
N VAL A 274 9.45 15.18 -19.40
CA VAL A 274 8.45 14.99 -20.45
C VAL A 274 8.40 13.55 -20.96
N HIS A 275 9.55 12.86 -20.97
CA HIS A 275 9.68 11.52 -21.55
C HIS A 275 9.24 10.44 -20.55
N ARG A 276 9.17 10.76 -19.26
CA ARG A 276 8.74 9.84 -18.21
C ARG A 276 7.22 9.76 -18.10
N PRO A 277 6.61 8.56 -17.94
CA PRO A 277 5.19 8.44 -17.66
C PRO A 277 4.82 9.09 -16.32
N GLN A 278 4.21 10.28 -16.36
CA GLN A 278 3.81 11.00 -15.14
C GLN A 278 2.56 10.37 -14.49
N PRO A 279 2.62 9.82 -13.27
CA PRO A 279 1.44 9.32 -12.56
C PRO A 279 0.62 10.48 -11.98
N LYS A 280 -0.68 10.25 -11.79
CA LYS A 280 -1.61 11.27 -11.26
C LYS A 280 -1.55 11.35 -9.72
N TRP A 281 -0.45 11.88 -9.19
CA TRP A 281 -0.27 12.08 -7.76
C TRP A 281 -1.12 13.25 -7.25
N HIS A 282 -2.03 12.97 -6.32
CA HIS A 282 -2.84 13.98 -5.65
C HIS A 282 -2.14 14.46 -4.39
N TYR A 283 -1.89 15.76 -4.30
CA TYR A 283 -1.33 16.36 -3.10
C TYR A 283 -2.40 16.71 -2.08
N THR A 284 -2.12 16.45 -0.81
CA THR A 284 -2.94 16.82 0.34
C THR A 284 -2.04 17.24 1.49
N GLY A 285 -2.51 18.13 2.37
CA GLY A 285 -1.73 18.52 3.55
C GLY A 285 -2.44 19.53 4.42
N THR A 286 -1.82 19.85 5.54
CA THR A 286 -2.22 20.97 6.43
C THR A 286 -1.39 22.21 6.11
N LEU A 287 -1.94 23.39 6.36
CA LEU A 287 -1.23 24.66 6.20
C LEU A 287 0.02 24.67 7.12
N PRO A 288 1.24 24.83 6.56
CA PRO A 288 2.46 24.82 7.36
C PRO A 288 2.74 26.19 8.00
N SER A 289 3.79 26.27 8.82
CA SER A 289 4.14 27.52 9.50
C SER A 289 4.40 28.67 8.53
N ASN A 290 4.07 29.90 8.92
CA ASN A 290 4.21 31.09 8.06
C ASN A 290 5.63 31.28 7.47
N LYS A 291 6.67 30.86 8.21
CA LYS A 291 8.07 30.87 7.74
C LYS A 291 8.27 29.91 6.56
N VAL A 292 7.75 28.68 6.65
CA VAL A 292 7.79 27.68 5.58
C VAL A 292 6.94 28.14 4.38
N CYS A 293 5.74 28.67 4.62
CA CYS A 293 4.90 29.26 3.57
C CYS A 293 5.61 30.38 2.79
N ALA A 294 6.34 31.27 3.48
CA ALA A 294 7.10 32.34 2.85
C ALA A 294 8.28 31.82 2.03
N ASP A 295 9.01 30.82 2.53
CA ASP A 295 10.14 30.22 1.82
C ASP A 295 9.71 29.46 0.56
N LEU A 296 8.68 28.63 0.64
CA LEU A 296 8.15 27.88 -0.52
C LEU A 296 7.66 28.82 -1.63
N ARG A 297 6.96 29.92 -1.28
CA ARG A 297 6.56 30.96 -2.25
C ARG A 297 7.78 31.65 -2.88
N ARG A 298 8.80 31.99 -2.10
CA ARG A 298 10.07 32.57 -2.61
C ARG A 298 10.78 31.60 -3.56
N ARG A 299 10.80 30.30 -3.26
CA ARG A 299 11.37 29.26 -4.15
C ARG A 299 10.57 29.12 -5.44
N CYS A 300 9.24 29.00 -5.35
CA CYS A 300 8.36 28.92 -6.52
C CYS A 300 8.52 30.11 -7.47
N LYS A 301 8.66 31.34 -6.95
CA LYS A 301 8.93 32.54 -7.74
C LYS A 301 10.31 32.53 -8.43
N ARG A 302 11.31 31.85 -7.84
CA ARG A 302 12.68 31.77 -8.38
C ARG A 302 12.92 30.61 -9.36
N MET A 303 11.96 29.70 -9.52
CA MET A 303 12.05 28.60 -10.49
C MET A 303 11.83 29.13 -11.91
N LYS A 304 12.84 28.99 -12.76
CA LYS A 304 12.79 29.36 -14.20
C LYS A 304 12.17 28.26 -15.08
N GLU A 305 12.25 27.01 -14.65
CA GLU A 305 11.76 25.86 -15.41
C GLU A 305 10.27 25.66 -15.17
N TYR A 306 9.47 25.76 -16.23
CA TYR A 306 8.01 25.69 -16.17
C TYR A 306 7.50 24.43 -15.46
N GLY A 307 7.96 23.23 -15.84
CA GLY A 307 7.48 21.98 -15.25
C GLY A 307 7.74 21.89 -13.74
N LYS A 308 8.93 22.32 -13.28
CA LYS A 308 9.27 22.37 -11.84
C LYS A 308 8.43 23.39 -11.09
N GLN A 309 8.15 24.54 -11.71
CA GLN A 309 7.32 25.60 -11.14
C GLN A 309 5.84 25.18 -11.05
N TRP A 310 5.29 24.55 -12.10
CA TRP A 310 3.93 24.03 -12.14
C TRP A 310 3.69 22.99 -11.03
N GLU A 311 4.58 22.01 -10.90
CA GLU A 311 4.50 20.99 -9.86
C GLU A 311 4.61 21.61 -8.45
N MET A 312 5.46 22.62 -8.26
CA MET A 312 5.53 23.39 -7.02
C MET A 312 4.22 24.16 -6.73
N LEU A 313 3.56 24.73 -7.74
CA LEU A 313 2.26 25.40 -7.59
C LEU A 313 1.17 24.42 -7.15
N GLN A 314 1.15 23.19 -7.67
CA GLN A 314 0.21 22.15 -7.21
C GLN A 314 0.44 21.78 -5.74
N ILE A 315 1.70 21.68 -5.31
CA ILE A 315 2.07 21.47 -3.91
C ILE A 315 1.60 22.64 -3.03
N LEU A 316 1.83 23.90 -3.45
CA LEU A 316 1.37 25.09 -2.72
C LEU A 316 -0.16 25.14 -2.58
N LYS A 317 -0.89 24.85 -3.67
CA LYS A 317 -2.36 24.78 -3.71
C LYS A 317 -2.90 23.75 -2.72
N ALA A 318 -2.32 22.55 -2.71
CA ALA A 318 -2.72 21.47 -1.80
C ALA A 318 -2.41 21.73 -0.33
N LEU A 319 -1.43 22.59 -0.04
CA LEU A 319 -1.10 23.08 1.30
C LEU A 319 -1.92 24.30 1.72
N GLN A 320 -2.89 24.74 0.90
CA GLN A 320 -3.69 25.94 1.11
C GLN A 320 -2.85 27.23 1.23
N ILE A 321 -1.61 27.20 0.73
CA ILE A 321 -0.76 28.37 0.68
C ILE A 321 -1.23 29.18 -0.51
N THR A 322 -1.92 30.30 -0.27
CA THR A 322 -2.34 31.23 -1.33
C THR A 322 -1.14 31.50 -2.24
N PRO A 323 -1.17 31.04 -3.51
CA PRO A 323 -0.12 31.38 -4.45
C PRO A 323 -0.14 32.90 -4.59
N LEU A 324 1.05 33.53 -4.69
CA LEU A 324 1.08 34.95 -5.02
C LEU A 324 0.31 35.13 -6.34
N PRO A 325 -0.52 36.18 -6.49
CA PRO A 325 -1.07 36.55 -7.79
C PRO A 325 0.10 37.00 -8.68
N SER A 326 0.73 36.03 -9.33
CA SER A 326 1.69 36.28 -10.40
C SER A 326 0.89 36.54 -11.67
N PRO A 327 1.13 37.63 -12.40
CA PRO A 327 0.67 37.70 -13.77
C PRO A 327 1.33 36.57 -14.55
N LEU A 328 0.51 35.67 -15.09
CA LEU A 328 0.76 35.00 -16.36
C LEU A 328 -0.06 35.85 -17.35
N PRO A 329 0.55 36.55 -18.33
CA PRO A 329 1.24 35.83 -19.42
C PRO A 329 2.46 36.53 -20.07
N GLY A 330 3.26 35.73 -20.79
CA GLY A 330 4.08 36.15 -21.94
C GLY A 330 5.55 36.53 -21.69
N PRO A 331 6.44 36.40 -22.70
CA PRO A 331 6.23 35.91 -24.07
C PRO A 331 6.75 34.46 -24.27
N GLY A 332 6.00 33.51 -24.84
CA GLY A 332 4.67 33.61 -25.44
C GLY A 332 4.02 32.26 -25.76
N THR A 333 4.00 31.30 -24.82
CA THR A 333 3.24 30.03 -24.98
C THR A 333 2.74 29.50 -23.63
N PRO A 334 1.41 29.39 -23.40
CA PRO A 334 0.85 28.57 -22.32
C PRO A 334 0.75 27.10 -22.76
N PRO A 335 1.23 26.12 -21.96
CA PRO A 335 1.03 24.72 -22.28
C PRO A 335 -0.38 24.24 -21.83
N PRO A 336 -1.02 23.34 -22.59
CA PRO A 336 -2.40 22.92 -22.35
C PRO A 336 -2.46 21.68 -21.45
N GLU A 337 -3.41 21.65 -20.51
CA GLU A 337 -3.80 20.40 -19.84
C GLU A 337 -5.29 20.39 -19.44
N GLU A 338 -6.15 20.16 -20.44
CA GLU A 338 -7.40 19.35 -20.31
C GLU A 338 -8.16 19.13 -21.64
N ASN A 339 -7.68 19.68 -22.77
CA ASN A 339 -8.27 19.40 -24.10
C ASN A 339 -7.19 18.99 -25.13
N PRO A 340 -7.23 17.76 -25.70
CA PRO A 340 -6.28 17.31 -26.71
C PRO A 340 -6.39 18.04 -28.06
N ASP A 341 -7.52 18.69 -28.35
CA ASP A 341 -7.73 19.47 -29.58
C ASP A 341 -7.20 20.92 -29.47
N HIS A 342 -6.48 21.27 -28.39
CA HIS A 342 -5.99 22.63 -28.20
C HIS A 342 -4.81 22.94 -29.14
N PRO A 343 -4.90 23.96 -30.03
CA PRO A 343 -3.94 24.18 -31.13
C PRO A 343 -2.49 24.52 -30.70
N ASN A 344 -2.24 24.79 -29.42
CA ASN A 344 -0.90 25.11 -28.90
C ASN A 344 -0.04 23.87 -28.56
N HIS A 345 -0.63 22.68 -28.47
CA HIS A 345 0.16 21.47 -28.15
C HIS A 345 1.21 21.18 -29.24
N GLN A 346 0.87 21.39 -30.52
CA GLN A 346 1.83 21.22 -31.61
C GLN A 346 2.94 22.29 -31.62
N GLN A 347 2.62 23.56 -31.35
CA GLN A 347 3.63 24.63 -31.25
C GLN A 347 4.65 24.36 -30.14
N TRP A 348 4.21 23.83 -28.99
CA TRP A 348 5.14 23.47 -27.91
C TRP A 348 6.06 22.31 -28.29
N LEU A 349 5.54 21.26 -28.94
CA LEU A 349 6.34 20.16 -29.49
C LEU A 349 7.28 20.61 -30.63
N GLN A 350 6.99 21.73 -31.29
CA GLN A 350 7.84 22.32 -32.30
C GLN A 350 8.98 23.13 -31.68
N GLN A 351 8.71 23.96 -30.66
CA GLN A 351 9.73 24.69 -29.91
C GLN A 351 10.74 23.77 -29.20
N GLN A 352 10.34 22.57 -28.76
CA GLN A 352 11.29 21.56 -28.25
C GLN A 352 12.20 21.05 -29.39
N ARG A 353 11.63 20.63 -30.52
CA ARG A 353 12.41 20.17 -31.68
C ARG A 353 13.36 21.23 -32.25
N GLU A 354 12.98 22.51 -32.21
CA GLU A 354 13.85 23.62 -32.63
C GLU A 354 15.02 23.84 -31.67
N ARG A 355 14.85 23.65 -30.36
CA ARG A 355 15.96 23.67 -29.39
C ARG A 355 16.92 22.51 -29.59
N ASP A 356 16.40 21.31 -29.82
CA ASP A 356 17.23 20.13 -30.05
C ASP A 356 18.03 20.23 -31.37
N GLN A 357 17.43 20.82 -32.42
CA GLN A 357 18.12 21.08 -33.69
C GLN A 357 19.13 22.23 -33.61
N GLY A 358 18.84 23.29 -32.84
CA GLY A 358 19.74 24.42 -32.65
C GLY A 358 21.04 24.10 -31.92
N SER A 359 21.16 22.93 -31.29
CA SER A 359 22.34 22.52 -30.52
C SER A 359 23.44 21.83 -31.36
N VAL A 360 23.23 21.60 -32.66
CA VAL A 360 24.13 20.77 -33.50
C VAL A 360 24.95 21.60 -34.52
N ALA A 361 24.69 22.91 -34.64
CA ALA A 361 25.28 23.78 -35.66
C ALA A 361 26.41 24.68 -35.13
N SER A 362 27.28 24.16 -34.25
CA SER A 362 28.40 24.91 -33.66
C SER A 362 29.59 24.02 -33.31
N ASP A 363 30.18 23.41 -34.35
CA ASP A 363 31.55 22.89 -34.41
C ASP A 363 32.17 23.37 -35.73
#